data_AF-A0A927YC77-F1
#
_entry.id   AF-A0A927YC77-F1
#
_cell.length_a   1.000
_cell.length_b   1.000
_cell.length_c   1.000
_cell.angle_alpha   90.00
_cell.angle_beta   90.00
_cell.angle_gamma   90.00
#
_symmetry.space_group_name_H-M   'P 1'
#
loop_
_entity.id
_entity.type
_entity.pdbx_description
1 polymer ?
#
loop_
_entity_poly.entity_id
_entity_poly.type
_entity_poly.pdbx_seq_one_letter_code
_entity_poly.pdbx_strand_id
1 'polypeptide(L)'
;MKEFCKKLSNALKTIFGYGIMVALFAGGLTFFGYVVALFIGGDVATAICTVIYKNIIPVIIYLAVVMVLLGLVAMYLAGEKALTPEKKQAQKNKSEV
;
A
#
# COMPACT_ATOMS: atom_id res chain seq x y z
N MET A 1 -1.32 29.33 7.42
CA MET A 1 -1.42 28.37 6.29
C MET A 1 -0.42 27.22 6.34
N LYS A 2 0.89 27.44 6.59
CA LYS A 2 1.90 26.35 6.61
C LYS A 2 1.65 25.24 7.65
N GLU A 3 1.15 25.58 8.84
CA GLU A 3 0.80 24.62 9.91
C GLU A 3 -0.30 23.62 9.48
N PHE A 4 -1.34 24.11 8.79
CA PHE A 4 -2.48 23.29 8.37
C PHE A 4 -2.09 22.31 7.26
N CYS A 5 -1.32 22.75 6.26
CA CYS A 5 -0.78 21.86 5.22
C CYS A 5 0.13 20.77 5.79
N LYS A 6 0.88 21.08 6.86
CA LYS A 6 1.79 20.12 7.50
C LYS A 6 1.03 19.05 8.29
N LYS A 7 0.00 19.45 9.04
CA LYS A 7 -0.91 18.51 9.73
C LYS A 7 -1.69 17.66 8.74
N LEU A 8 -2.20 18.25 7.66
CA LEU A 8 -2.92 17.55 6.61
C LEU A 8 -2.01 16.53 5.89
N SER A 9 -0.78 16.91 5.52
CA SER A 9 0.17 15.98 4.90
C SER A 9 0.53 14.81 5.82
N ASN A 10 0.74 15.05 7.12
CA ASN A 10 0.98 13.96 8.06
C ASN A 10 -0.22 13.01 8.14
N ALA A 11 -1.44 13.54 8.22
CA ALA A 11 -2.65 12.70 8.21
C ALA A 11 -2.76 11.87 6.93
N LEU A 12 -2.54 12.49 5.76
CA LEU A 12 -2.58 11.78 4.47
C LEU A 12 -1.47 10.74 4.35
N LYS A 13 -0.25 11.00 4.87
CA LYS A 13 0.83 10.00 4.90
C LYS A 13 0.48 8.81 5.77
N THR A 14 -0.13 9.02 6.93
CA THR A 14 -0.59 7.93 7.80
C THR A 14 -1.69 7.11 7.11
N ILE A 15 -2.67 7.78 6.50
CA ILE A 15 -3.75 7.12 5.74
C ILE A 15 -3.19 6.33 4.56
N PHE A 16 -2.27 6.92 3.80
CA PHE A 16 -1.56 6.27 2.70
C PHE A 16 -0.78 5.04 3.17
N GLY A 17 0.00 5.17 4.24
CA GLY A 17 0.79 4.07 4.78
C GLY A 17 -0.09 2.90 5.23
N TYR A 18 -1.17 3.18 5.95
CA TYR A 18 -2.12 2.14 6.38
C TYR A 18 -2.88 1.55 5.18
N GLY A 19 -3.31 2.39 4.24
CA GLY A 19 -4.03 1.96 3.03
C GLY A 19 -3.19 1.07 2.11
N ILE A 20 -1.92 1.41 1.91
CA ILE A 20 -0.99 0.54 1.17
C ILE A 20 -0.70 -0.76 1.92
N MET A 21 -0.57 -0.71 3.25
CA MET A 21 -0.34 -1.92 4.03
C MET A 21 -1.50 -2.91 3.86
N VAL A 22 -2.74 -2.42 3.92
CA VAL A 22 -3.94 -3.23 3.66
C VAL A 22 -3.97 -3.74 2.22
N ALA A 23 -3.63 -2.90 1.23
CA ALA A 23 -3.59 -3.32 -0.16
C ALA A 23 -2.54 -4.41 -0.42
N LEU A 24 -1.36 -4.30 0.18
CA LEU A 24 -0.31 -5.32 0.12
C LEU A 24 -0.75 -6.61 0.80
N PHE A 25 -1.41 -6.52 1.95
CA PHE A 25 -1.91 -7.70 2.66
C PHE A 25 -3.02 -8.40 1.88
N ALA A 26 -3.95 -7.64 1.31
CA ALA A 26 -5.00 -8.17 0.43
C ALA A 26 -4.42 -8.82 -0.82
N GLY A 27 -3.43 -8.18 -1.46
CA GLY A 27 -2.68 -8.78 -2.57
C GLY A 27 -1.99 -10.08 -2.17
N GLY A 28 -1.32 -10.10 -1.01
CA GLY A 28 -0.74 -11.31 -0.44
C GLY A 28 -1.77 -12.41 -0.15
N LEU A 29 -2.98 -12.05 0.27
CA LEU A 29 -4.05 -13.02 0.51
C LEU A 29 -4.52 -13.70 -0.80
N THR A 30 -4.53 -12.96 -1.92
CA THR A 30 -4.87 -13.54 -3.23
C THR A 30 -3.88 -14.63 -3.65
N PHE A 31 -2.60 -14.51 -3.27
CA PHE A 31 -1.60 -15.55 -3.52
C PHE A 31 -1.98 -16.88 -2.87
N PHE A 32 -2.41 -16.87 -1.59
CA PHE A 32 -2.89 -18.08 -0.92
C PHE A 32 -4.14 -18.65 -1.59
N GLY A 33 -5.03 -17.79 -2.09
CA GLY A 33 -6.20 -18.22 -2.88
C GLY A 33 -5.80 -19.01 -4.14
N TYR A 34 -4.77 -18.57 -4.86
CA TYR A 34 -4.22 -19.31 -6.00
C TYR A 34 -3.54 -20.62 -5.57
N VAL A 35 -2.80 -20.62 -4.46
CA VAL A 35 -2.17 -21.85 -3.93
C VAL A 35 -3.24 -22.90 -3.60
N VAL A 36 -4.32 -22.52 -2.93
CA VAL A 36 -5.45 -23.44 -2.64
C VAL A 36 -6.10 -23.94 -3.93
N ALA A 37 -6.30 -23.07 -4.92
CA ALA A 37 -6.85 -23.47 -6.21
C ALA A 37 -5.98 -24.54 -6.91
N LEU A 38 -4.65 -24.44 -6.81
CA LEU A 38 -3.74 -25.44 -7.37
C LEU A 38 -3.89 -26.83 -6.74
N PHE A 39 -4.17 -26.90 -5.44
CA PHE A 39 -4.39 -28.20 -4.76
C PHE A 39 -5.75 -28.83 -5.09
N ILE A 40 -6.77 -28.03 -5.38
CA ILE A 40 -8.12 -28.52 -5.71
C ILE A 40 -8.16 -29.02 -7.16
N GLY A 41 -7.62 -28.25 -8.11
CA GLY A 41 -7.67 -28.56 -9.53
C GLY A 41 -9.09 -28.49 -10.17
N GLY A 42 -9.15 -28.80 -11.46
CA GLY A 42 -10.40 -28.91 -12.22
C GLY A 42 -11.20 -27.60 -12.37
N ASP A 43 -12.51 -27.74 -12.57
CA ASP A 43 -13.41 -26.60 -12.80
C ASP A 43 -13.53 -25.67 -11.59
N VAL A 44 -13.44 -26.23 -10.38
CA VAL A 44 -13.50 -25.46 -9.12
C VAL A 44 -12.28 -24.54 -8.99
N ALA A 45 -11.07 -25.03 -9.31
CA ALA A 45 -9.88 -24.21 -9.35
C ALA A 45 -9.99 -23.07 -10.37
N THR A 46 -10.55 -23.37 -11.55
CA THR A 46 -10.77 -22.37 -12.60
C THR A 46 -11.73 -21.29 -12.15
N ALA A 47 -12.82 -21.65 -11.45
CA ALA A 47 -13.75 -20.70 -10.88
C ALA A 47 -13.09 -19.79 -9.83
N ILE A 48 -12.30 -20.35 -8.91
CA ILE A 48 -11.57 -19.59 -7.89
C ILE A 48 -10.60 -18.59 -8.54
N CYS A 49 -9.76 -19.06 -9.46
CA CYS A 49 -8.82 -18.22 -10.19
C CYS A 49 -9.53 -17.08 -10.94
N THR A 50 -10.65 -17.40 -11.59
CA THR A 50 -11.43 -16.41 -12.35
C THR A 50 -12.04 -15.34 -11.43
N VAL A 51 -12.55 -15.72 -10.26
CA VAL A 51 -13.10 -14.77 -9.26
C VAL A 51 -12.00 -13.87 -8.72
N ILE A 52 -10.85 -14.43 -8.35
CA ILE A 52 -9.72 -13.65 -7.84
C ILE A 52 -9.27 -12.64 -8.90
N TYR A 53 -9.07 -13.10 -10.14
CA TYR A 53 -8.59 -12.26 -11.24
C TYR A 53 -9.60 -11.18 -11.66
N LYS A 54 -10.89 -11.51 -11.80
CA LYS A 54 -11.89 -10.57 -12.32
C LYS A 54 -12.48 -9.63 -11.28
N ASN A 55 -12.56 -10.04 -10.02
CA ASN A 55 -13.21 -9.24 -8.99
C ASN A 55 -12.22 -8.69 -7.96
N ILE A 56 -11.37 -9.56 -7.40
CA ILE A 56 -10.56 -9.18 -6.23
C ILE A 56 -9.35 -8.33 -6.64
N ILE A 57 -8.57 -8.77 -7.63
CA ILE A 57 -7.39 -8.06 -8.13
C ILE A 57 -7.71 -6.62 -8.58
N PRO A 58 -8.71 -6.37 -9.46
CA PRO A 58 -8.98 -5.01 -9.91
C PRO A 58 -9.42 -4.09 -8.78
N VAL A 59 -10.22 -4.57 -7.82
CA VAL A 59 -10.62 -3.77 -6.64
C VAL A 59 -9.40 -3.37 -5.81
N ILE A 60 -8.48 -4.31 -5.55
CA ILE A 60 -7.25 -4.03 -4.81
C ILE A 60 -6.38 -3.00 -5.56
N ILE A 61 -6.24 -3.16 -6.88
CA ILE A 61 -5.45 -2.23 -7.70
C ILE A 61 -6.05 -0.83 -7.71
N TYR A 62 -7.37 -0.69 -7.90
CA TYR A 62 -8.02 0.62 -7.87
C TYR A 62 -7.85 1.31 -6.51
N LEU A 63 -8.02 0.55 -5.42
CA LEU A 63 -7.82 1.08 -4.07
C LEU A 63 -6.37 1.52 -3.85
N ALA A 64 -5.40 0.73 -4.31
CA ALA A 64 -3.98 1.07 -4.25
C ALA A 64 -3.66 2.33 -5.06
N VAL A 65 -4.21 2.47 -6.27
CA VAL A 65 -4.01 3.66 -7.12
C VAL A 65 -4.55 4.91 -6.46
N VAL A 66 -5.77 4.87 -5.90
CA VAL A 66 -6.36 6.01 -5.19
C VAL A 66 -5.52 6.39 -3.97
N MET A 67 -5.05 5.40 -3.20
CA MET A 67 -4.15 5.64 -2.06
C MET A 67 -2.83 6.26 -2.51
N VAL A 68 -2.20 5.74 -3.57
CA VAL A 68 -0.96 6.28 -4.13
C VAL A 68 -1.12 7.70 -4.60
N LEU A 69 -2.21 8.03 -5.30
CA LEU A 69 -2.50 9.40 -5.70
C LEU A 69 -2.63 10.33 -4.49
N LEU A 70 -3.36 9.93 -3.45
CA LEU A 70 -3.48 10.70 -2.20
C LEU A 70 -2.12 10.89 -1.51
N GLY A 71 -1.30 9.84 -1.45
CA GLY A 71 0.06 9.91 -0.90
C GLY A 71 0.96 10.86 -1.70
N LEU A 72 0.86 10.82 -3.03
CA LEU A 72 1.63 11.69 -3.92
C LEU A 72 1.26 13.17 -3.74
N VAL A 73 -0.05 13.46 -3.67
CA VAL A 73 -0.58 14.81 -3.42
C VAL A 73 -0.12 15.31 -2.05
N ALA A 74 -0.14 14.45 -1.03
CA ALA A 74 0.34 14.78 0.31
C ALA A 74 1.84 15.10 0.36
N MET A 75 2.65 14.33 -0.38
CA MET A 75 4.10 14.56 -0.50
C MET A 75 4.40 15.88 -1.21
N TYR A 76 3.69 16.18 -2.30
CA TYR A 76 3.84 17.43 -3.04
C TYR A 76 3.48 18.65 -2.18
N LEU A 77 2.38 18.57 -1.41
CA LEU A 77 1.95 19.61 -0.48
C LEU A 77 2.92 19.82 0.71
N ALA A 78 3.61 18.76 1.14
CA ALA A 78 4.65 18.88 2.17
C ALA A 78 5.98 19.44 1.64
N GLY A 79 6.15 19.53 0.32
CA GLY A 79 7.44 19.87 -0.29
C GLY A 79 8.51 18.79 -0.08
N GLU A 80 8.12 17.59 0.36
CA GLU A 80 9.02 16.46 0.51
C GLU A 80 9.14 15.73 -0.82
N LYS A 81 10.36 15.63 -1.34
CA LYS A 81 10.63 14.84 -2.54
C LYS A 81 10.47 13.36 -2.18
N ALA A 82 9.75 12.62 -3.01
CA ALA A 82 9.39 11.20 -2.85
C ALA A 82 10.59 10.23 -2.66
N LEU A 83 11.83 10.71 -2.75
CA LEU A 83 13.06 9.94 -2.63
C LEU A 83 14.15 10.61 -1.76
N THR A 84 13.79 11.56 -0.90
CA THR A 84 14.74 12.04 0.12
C THR A 84 14.47 11.26 1.41
N PRO A 85 15.28 10.25 1.78
CA PRO A 85 15.21 9.73 3.13
C PRO A 85 15.39 10.89 4.09
N GLU A 86 14.40 11.16 4.94
CA GLU A 86 14.57 12.10 6.04
C GLU A 86 15.77 11.63 6.86
N LYS A 87 16.87 12.38 6.80
CA LYS A 87 18.06 12.22 7.65
C LYS A 87 17.72 12.56 9.12
N LYS A 88 16.67 11.99 9.69
CA LYS A 88 16.24 12.33 11.05
C LYS A 88 16.05 11.17 12.00
N GLN A 89 16.29 9.92 11.61
CA GLN A 89 16.30 8.80 12.56
C GLN A 89 17.37 7.70 12.32
N ALA A 90 18.21 7.80 11.29
CA ALA A 90 19.27 6.80 11.04
C ALA A 90 20.61 7.08 11.77
N GLN A 91 20.72 8.15 12.57
CA GLN A 91 21.99 8.60 13.16
C GLN A 91 22.00 8.65 14.70
N LYS A 92 20.95 8.19 15.39
CA LYS A 92 20.91 8.17 16.87
C LYS A 92 21.04 6.78 17.52
N ASN A 93 21.33 5.74 16.74
CA ASN A 93 21.52 4.37 17.26
C ASN A 93 22.79 3.71 16.66
N LYS A 94 23.87 4.47 16.54
CA LYS A 94 25.20 3.95 16.14
C LYS A 94 26.36 4.64 16.86
N SER A 95 26.09 5.23 18.04
CA SER A 95 27.10 5.89 18.88
C SER A 95 27.19 5.29 20.30
N GLU A 96 26.52 4.16 20.55
CA GLU A 96 26.66 3.40 21.80
C GLU A 96 26.73 1.89 21.48
N VAL A 97 27.81 1.48 20.79
CA VAL A 97 28.52 0.20 21.03
C VAL A 97 29.98 0.41 20.64
#